data_AF-A0A948GZE1-F1
#
_entry.id   AF-A0A948GZE1-F1
#
_cell.length_a   1.000
_cell.length_b   1.000
_cell.length_c   1.000
_cell.angle_alpha   90.00
_cell.angle_beta   90.00
_cell.angle_gamma   90.00
#
_symmetry.space_group_name_H-M   'P 1'
#
loop_
_entity.id
_entity.type
_entity.pdbx_description
1 polymer ?
#
loop_
_entity_poly.entity_id
_entity_poly.type
_entity_poly.pdbx_seq_one_letter_code
_entity_poly.pdbx_strand_id
1 'polypeptide(L)'
;SLIFGFIAILYIKPNIMFVSLMAILGFIILIFFGLFLFEGTNYGSKFKSEQRKKSGEKTLLNTVFMHKRRMVEVFLDFVLICMAYYAAYFLRFEGSVLFRSGLPLLQQSLPWIICIKMSVFFAFGLYRGVWRYISLSDFFTMFKVVSLGSILSILFVTLTYRFQDYSRAVFFIDWLLLLFLIMGSRFMFRILGEFFVRLQSNAKGKRVLIFGAGDIGEMAVREIKRNKDLNYVAVGFIDDDPRKIGSKINGVPVLGSRNKIGAIIRENSIEEIIIAISGINSDDLNDIIGVCKEFNISYKKIKGILDD
;
A
#
# COMPACT_ATOMS: atom_id res chain seq x y z
N SER A 1 19.39 26.24 -36.78
CA SER A 1 20.16 25.04 -37.21
C SER A 1 20.78 24.21 -36.10
N LEU A 2 21.32 24.80 -35.01
CA LEU A 2 21.95 24.02 -33.91
C LEU A 2 20.98 23.09 -33.15
N ILE A 3 19.74 23.52 -32.92
CA ILE A 3 18.74 22.75 -32.18
C ILE A 3 18.34 21.47 -32.93
N PHE A 4 18.15 21.55 -34.25
CA PHE A 4 17.85 20.39 -35.08
C PHE A 4 19.05 19.44 -35.24
N GLY A 5 20.28 19.96 -35.21
CA GLY A 5 21.50 19.16 -35.16
C GLY A 5 21.66 18.39 -33.85
N PHE A 6 21.32 19.01 -32.72
CA PHE A 6 21.33 18.35 -31.41
C PHE A 6 20.26 17.26 -31.30
N ILE A 7 19.08 17.51 -31.87
CA ILE A 7 17.98 16.52 -31.96
C ILE A 7 18.37 15.34 -32.89
N ALA A 8 19.10 15.61 -33.97
CA ALA A 8 19.58 14.55 -34.87
C ALA A 8 20.70 13.69 -34.25
N ILE A 9 21.59 14.28 -33.45
CA ILE A 9 22.63 13.55 -32.71
C ILE A 9 22.04 12.66 -31.61
N LEU A 10 20.93 13.09 -30.98
CA LEU A 10 20.15 12.25 -30.05
C LEU A 10 19.42 11.08 -30.74
N TYR A 11 19.28 11.11 -32.08
CA TYR A 11 18.51 10.13 -32.86
C TYR A 11 19.37 9.01 -33.49
N ILE A 12 20.70 9.08 -33.40
CA ILE A 12 21.60 8.05 -33.93
C ILE A 12 21.87 7.02 -32.83
N LYS A 13 21.14 5.89 -32.90
CA LYS A 13 21.20 4.69 -32.05
C LYS A 13 21.37 5.00 -30.55
N PRO A 14 20.30 4.93 -29.74
CA PRO A 14 20.43 5.24 -28.33
C PRO A 14 21.43 4.27 -27.70
N ASN A 15 22.57 4.81 -27.30
CA ASN A 15 23.62 4.05 -26.64
C ASN A 15 22.98 3.42 -25.39
N ILE A 16 23.14 2.12 -25.18
CA ILE A 16 22.64 1.39 -24.00
C ILE A 16 23.03 2.14 -22.72
N MET A 17 24.19 2.78 -22.71
CA MET A 17 24.65 3.64 -21.62
C MET A 17 23.74 4.86 -21.39
N PHE A 18 23.32 5.56 -22.45
CA PHE A 18 22.42 6.71 -22.35
C PHE A 18 21.01 6.31 -21.90
N VAL A 19 20.51 5.18 -22.41
CA VAL A 19 19.23 4.60 -22.02
C VAL A 19 19.22 4.20 -20.55
N SER A 20 20.29 3.55 -20.10
CA SER A 20 20.48 3.17 -18.69
C SER A 20 20.62 4.40 -17.78
N LEU A 21 21.34 5.43 -18.24
CA LEU A 21 21.49 6.70 -17.52
C LEU A 21 20.13 7.41 -17.35
N MET A 22 19.30 7.45 -18.38
CA MET A 22 17.96 8.04 -18.32
C MET A 22 17.02 7.23 -17.42
N ALA A 23 17.13 5.89 -17.42
CA ALA A 23 16.37 5.04 -16.51
C ALA A 23 16.77 5.27 -15.03
N ILE A 24 18.07 5.38 -14.76
CA ILE A 24 18.61 5.71 -13.43
C ILE A 24 18.20 7.12 -13.03
N LEU A 25 18.28 8.10 -13.94
CA LEU A 25 17.85 9.48 -13.69
C LEU A 25 16.35 9.54 -13.40
N GLY A 26 15.52 8.83 -14.16
CA GLY A 26 14.08 8.69 -13.92
C GLY A 26 13.78 8.03 -12.58
N PHE A 27 14.53 7.00 -12.20
CA PHE A 27 14.43 6.34 -10.90
C PHE A 27 14.82 7.28 -9.74
N ILE A 28 15.90 8.05 -9.89
CA ILE A 28 16.34 9.06 -8.93
C ILE A 28 15.31 10.19 -8.82
N ILE A 29 14.79 10.69 -9.95
CA ILE A 29 13.73 11.70 -9.98
C ILE A 29 12.46 11.16 -9.31
N LEU A 30 12.11 9.89 -9.49
CA LEU A 30 10.97 9.25 -8.82
C LEU A 30 11.17 9.11 -7.31
N ILE A 31 12.37 8.76 -6.86
CA ILE A 31 12.73 8.76 -5.43
C ILE A 31 12.61 10.17 -4.88
N PHE A 32 13.21 11.16 -5.55
CA PHE A 32 13.24 12.55 -5.12
C PHE A 32 11.85 13.19 -5.15
N PHE A 33 11.02 12.85 -6.13
CA PHE A 33 9.64 13.31 -6.23
C PHE A 33 8.72 12.64 -5.20
N GLY A 34 8.95 11.36 -4.90
CA GLY A 34 8.33 10.68 -3.76
C GLY A 34 8.67 11.34 -2.42
N LEU A 35 9.91 11.82 -2.28
CA LEU A 35 10.36 12.62 -1.12
C LEU A 35 9.80 14.06 -1.13
N PHE A 36 9.66 14.69 -2.29
CA PHE A 36 9.10 16.03 -2.44
C PHE A 36 7.60 16.08 -2.11
N LEU A 37 6.83 15.07 -2.52
CA LEU A 37 5.41 14.95 -2.15
C LEU A 37 5.20 14.59 -0.67
N PHE A 38 6.22 14.01 -0.04
CA PHE A 38 6.31 13.88 1.41
C PHE A 38 6.44 15.26 2.10
N GLU A 39 7.07 16.25 1.46
CA GLU A 39 7.13 17.64 1.95
C GLU A 39 5.85 18.45 1.66
N GLY A 40 5.24 18.27 0.48
CA GLY A 40 3.99 18.95 0.11
C GLY A 40 2.80 18.60 1.02
N THR A 41 2.77 17.37 1.56
CA THR A 41 1.77 16.98 2.57
C THR A 41 2.08 17.50 3.98
N ASN A 42 3.31 17.97 4.23
CA ASN A 42 3.69 18.70 5.44
C ASN A 42 3.32 20.19 5.40
N TYR A 43 2.82 20.73 4.29
CA TYR A 43 2.26 22.09 4.31
C TYR A 43 0.94 22.17 5.10
N GLY A 44 0.19 21.06 5.17
CA GLY A 44 -0.96 20.92 6.07
C GLY A 44 -0.59 20.62 7.53
N SER A 45 0.66 20.26 7.82
CA SER A 45 1.15 20.01 9.19
C SER A 45 1.78 21.24 9.85
N LYS A 46 2.10 22.29 9.08
CA LYS A 46 2.58 23.59 9.59
C LYS A 46 1.51 24.39 10.35
N PHE A 47 0.23 24.11 10.13
CA PHE A 47 -0.87 24.64 10.97
C PHE A 47 -1.07 23.84 12.28
N LYS A 48 -0.36 22.72 12.44
CA LYS A 48 -0.42 21.84 13.62
C LYS A 48 0.84 21.91 14.50
N SER A 49 1.88 22.63 14.06
CA SER A 49 3.19 22.69 14.72
C SER A 49 3.26 23.62 15.93
N GLU A 50 2.26 24.47 16.19
CA GLU A 50 2.28 25.33 17.39
C GLU A 50 1.78 24.63 18.67
N GLN A 51 1.07 23.50 18.61
CA GLN A 51 0.50 22.86 19.81
C GLN A 51 1.15 21.56 20.27
N ARG A 52 2.13 20.99 19.56
CA ARG A 52 2.54 19.59 19.78
C ARG A 52 4.04 19.40 20.08
N LYS A 53 4.57 20.08 21.10
CA LYS A 53 6.00 20.03 21.47
C LYS A 53 6.41 18.92 22.46
N LYS A 54 5.62 17.85 22.68
CA LYS A 54 5.95 16.80 23.69
C LYS A 54 5.88 15.32 23.25
N SER A 55 5.73 14.99 21.97
CA SER A 55 5.67 13.58 21.50
C SER A 55 6.60 13.35 20.30
N GLY A 56 7.92 13.49 20.52
CA GLY A 56 8.92 13.58 19.44
C GLY A 56 9.45 12.25 18.89
N GLU A 57 9.53 11.18 19.68
CA GLU A 57 10.30 9.99 19.25
C GLU A 57 9.45 8.87 18.62
N LYS A 58 8.18 8.71 19.02
CA LYS A 58 7.34 7.58 18.58
C LYS A 58 6.65 7.80 17.23
N THR A 59 6.51 9.05 16.81
CA THR A 59 5.94 9.40 15.49
C THR A 59 6.93 9.17 14.35
N LEU A 60 8.24 9.24 14.61
CA LEU A 60 9.29 9.00 13.61
C LEU A 60 9.37 7.52 13.23
N LEU A 61 9.28 6.60 14.20
CA LEU A 61 9.35 5.15 13.93
C LEU A 61 8.15 4.63 13.13
N ASN A 62 6.93 5.08 13.45
CA ASN A 62 5.72 4.69 12.69
C ASN A 62 5.69 5.30 11.29
N THR A 63 6.20 6.52 11.13
CA THR A 63 6.49 7.12 9.84
C THR A 63 7.47 6.20 9.09
N VAL A 64 8.68 5.95 9.60
CA VAL A 64 9.69 5.10 8.95
C VAL A 64 9.19 3.68 8.59
N PHE A 65 8.38 3.03 9.43
CA PHE A 65 7.80 1.70 9.13
C PHE A 65 6.76 1.73 8.00
N MET A 66 5.87 2.74 7.98
CA MET A 66 4.96 2.98 6.85
C MET A 66 5.73 3.28 5.56
N HIS A 67 6.90 3.92 5.69
CA HIS A 67 7.77 4.29 4.57
C HIS A 67 8.47 3.05 3.97
N LYS A 68 8.94 2.10 4.80
CA LYS A 68 9.55 0.84 4.33
C LYS A 68 8.59 -0.01 3.49
N ARG A 69 7.35 -0.19 3.96
CA ARG A 69 6.36 -0.99 3.22
C ARG A 69 6.03 -0.37 1.87
N ARG A 70 5.87 0.95 1.79
CA ARG A 70 5.59 1.64 0.53
C ARG A 70 6.76 1.56 -0.45
N MET A 71 7.99 1.67 0.04
CA MET A 71 9.19 1.46 -0.80
C MET A 71 9.24 0.03 -1.35
N VAL A 72 8.90 -0.98 -0.55
CA VAL A 72 8.83 -2.38 -1.00
C VAL A 72 7.74 -2.56 -2.06
N GLU A 73 6.57 -1.94 -1.90
CA GLU A 73 5.49 -2.01 -2.89
C GLU A 73 5.86 -1.33 -4.22
N VAL A 74 6.51 -0.16 -4.18
CA VAL A 74 7.01 0.53 -5.39
C VAL A 74 8.11 -0.29 -6.06
N PHE A 75 9.06 -0.81 -5.29
CA PHE A 75 10.13 -1.64 -5.82
C PHE A 75 9.59 -2.94 -6.43
N LEU A 76 8.60 -3.57 -5.80
CA LEU A 76 7.98 -4.76 -6.36
C LEU A 76 7.28 -4.42 -7.68
N ASP A 77 6.48 -3.35 -7.74
CA ASP A 77 5.81 -2.96 -8.98
C ASP A 77 6.82 -2.66 -10.11
N PHE A 78 7.99 -2.08 -9.79
CA PHE A 78 9.08 -1.90 -10.76
C PHE A 78 9.52 -3.25 -11.36
N VAL A 79 9.80 -4.23 -10.50
CA VAL A 79 10.22 -5.57 -10.91
C VAL A 79 9.11 -6.25 -11.70
N LEU A 80 7.85 -6.13 -11.28
CA LEU A 80 6.71 -6.73 -11.97
C LEU A 80 6.48 -6.13 -13.36
N ILE A 81 6.66 -4.81 -13.53
CA ILE A 81 6.60 -4.17 -14.86
C ILE A 81 7.69 -4.72 -15.78
N CYS A 82 8.92 -4.82 -15.28
CA CYS A 82 10.04 -5.38 -16.05
C CYS A 82 9.77 -6.84 -16.44
N MET A 83 9.33 -7.64 -15.47
CA MET A 83 9.05 -9.07 -15.64
C MET A 83 7.90 -9.30 -16.62
N ALA A 84 6.80 -8.55 -16.50
CA ALA A 84 5.65 -8.65 -17.40
C ALA A 84 6.02 -8.33 -18.85
N TYR A 85 6.77 -7.24 -19.07
CA TYR A 85 7.14 -6.82 -20.42
C TYR A 85 8.14 -7.78 -21.07
N TYR A 86 9.13 -8.26 -20.30
CA TYR A 86 10.06 -9.28 -20.77
C TYR A 86 9.36 -10.60 -21.08
N ALA A 87 8.49 -11.08 -20.18
CA ALA A 87 7.71 -12.29 -20.37
C ALA A 87 6.77 -12.17 -21.58
N ALA A 88 6.22 -10.99 -21.85
CA ALA A 88 5.38 -10.77 -23.02
C ALA A 88 6.15 -10.93 -24.33
N TYR A 89 7.38 -10.42 -24.42
CA TYR A 89 8.25 -10.69 -25.58
C TYR A 89 8.63 -12.16 -25.67
N PHE A 90 8.97 -12.78 -24.54
CA PHE A 90 9.35 -14.19 -24.51
C PHE A 90 8.21 -15.10 -24.99
N LEU A 91 6.99 -14.90 -24.48
CA LEU A 91 5.80 -15.65 -24.88
C LEU A 91 5.41 -15.36 -26.33
N ARG A 92 5.48 -14.10 -26.78
CA ARG A 92 5.08 -13.74 -28.14
C ARG A 92 5.99 -14.35 -29.21
N PHE A 93 7.28 -14.45 -28.92
CA PHE A 93 8.27 -14.95 -29.88
C PHE A 93 8.71 -16.39 -29.58
N GLU A 94 8.06 -17.06 -28.62
CA GLU A 94 8.30 -18.45 -28.25
C GLU A 94 9.79 -18.77 -27.97
N GLY A 95 10.55 -17.79 -27.49
CA GLY A 95 12.01 -17.92 -27.29
C GLY A 95 12.85 -18.16 -28.56
N SER A 96 12.27 -17.97 -29.76
CA SER A 96 12.90 -18.23 -31.05
C SER A 96 13.95 -17.17 -31.45
N VAL A 97 14.59 -17.34 -32.62
CA VAL A 97 15.54 -16.36 -33.19
C VAL A 97 14.90 -14.96 -33.34
N LEU A 98 13.58 -14.89 -33.56
CA LEU A 98 12.83 -13.64 -33.66
C LEU A 98 12.79 -12.86 -32.33
N PHE A 99 12.97 -13.54 -31.19
CA PHE A 99 13.16 -12.88 -29.90
C PHE A 99 14.46 -12.06 -29.90
N ARG A 100 15.56 -12.60 -30.47
CA ARG A 100 16.85 -11.90 -30.54
C ARG A 100 16.79 -10.64 -31.39
N SER A 101 16.00 -10.65 -32.48
CA SER A 101 15.75 -9.44 -33.27
C SER A 101 14.88 -8.42 -32.54
N GLY A 102 14.02 -8.84 -31.61
CA GLY A 102 13.20 -7.96 -30.78
C GLY A 102 13.91 -7.38 -29.54
N LEU A 103 15.05 -7.95 -29.12
CA LEU A 103 15.79 -7.51 -27.93
C LEU A 103 16.22 -6.02 -27.97
N PRO A 104 16.72 -5.47 -29.09
CA PRO A 104 17.08 -4.05 -29.15
C PRO A 104 15.86 -3.14 -28.96
N LEU A 105 14.72 -3.51 -29.54
CA LEU A 105 13.47 -2.75 -29.41
C LEU A 105 12.96 -2.81 -27.97
N LEU A 106 13.01 -3.99 -27.33
CA LEU A 106 12.69 -4.17 -25.91
C LEU A 106 13.58 -3.28 -25.04
N GLN A 107 14.89 -3.30 -25.23
CA GLN A 107 15.83 -2.50 -24.43
C GLN A 107 15.60 -1.00 -24.60
N GLN A 108 15.25 -0.57 -25.81
CA GLN A 108 14.97 0.83 -26.12
C GLN A 108 13.63 1.30 -25.52
N SER A 109 12.58 0.49 -25.58
CA SER A 109 11.24 0.86 -25.11
C SER A 109 11.04 0.67 -23.60
N LEU A 110 11.72 -0.31 -22.99
CA LEU A 110 11.50 -0.72 -21.60
C LEU A 110 11.60 0.44 -20.59
N PRO A 111 12.63 1.31 -20.60
CA PRO A 111 12.71 2.41 -19.64
C PRO A 111 11.55 3.39 -19.74
N TRP A 112 11.10 3.69 -20.96
CA TRP A 112 9.97 4.58 -21.18
C TRP A 112 8.68 3.95 -20.66
N ILE A 113 8.48 2.66 -20.90
CA ILE A 113 7.31 1.92 -20.40
C ILE A 113 7.30 1.89 -18.86
N ILE A 114 8.45 1.67 -18.23
CA ILE A 114 8.59 1.74 -16.77
C ILE A 114 8.21 3.13 -16.29
N CYS A 115 8.80 4.19 -16.85
CA CYS A 115 8.52 5.57 -16.46
C CYS A 115 7.03 5.89 -16.58
N ILE A 116 6.40 5.59 -17.72
CA ILE A 116 4.98 5.87 -17.97
C ILE A 116 4.10 5.12 -16.97
N LYS A 117 4.28 3.80 -16.84
CA LYS A 117 3.45 2.97 -15.95
C LYS A 117 3.62 3.39 -14.48
N MET A 118 4.84 3.66 -14.04
CA MET A 118 5.10 4.15 -12.69
C MET A 118 4.47 5.52 -12.43
N SER A 119 4.59 6.46 -13.36
CA SER A 119 3.94 7.76 -13.24
C SER A 119 2.43 7.62 -13.14
N VAL A 120 1.81 6.73 -13.91
CA VAL A 120 0.37 6.46 -13.85
C VAL A 120 -0.02 5.82 -12.52
N PHE A 121 0.69 4.78 -12.07
CA PHE A 121 0.40 4.09 -10.80
C PHE A 121 0.49 5.06 -9.63
N PHE A 122 1.45 5.97 -9.70
CA PHE A 122 1.64 7.00 -8.70
C PHE A 122 0.55 8.09 -8.74
N ALA A 123 0.26 8.65 -9.91
CA ALA A 123 -0.73 9.71 -10.09
C ALA A 123 -2.13 9.26 -9.63
N PHE A 124 -2.54 8.06 -10.05
CA PHE A 124 -3.84 7.48 -9.71
C PHE A 124 -3.88 6.83 -8.32
N GLY A 125 -2.79 6.94 -7.56
CA GLY A 125 -2.80 6.65 -6.14
C GLY A 125 -2.89 5.16 -5.80
N LEU A 126 -2.33 4.27 -6.64
CA LEU A 126 -2.21 2.84 -6.31
C LEU A 126 -1.47 2.63 -4.96
N TYR A 127 -0.63 3.60 -4.58
CA TYR A 127 0.15 3.63 -3.34
C TYR A 127 -0.47 4.47 -2.21
N ARG A 128 -1.64 5.09 -2.41
CA ARG A 128 -2.33 5.86 -1.35
C ARG A 128 -3.07 4.84 -0.49
N GLY A 129 -2.43 4.43 0.60
CA GLY A 129 -2.83 3.31 1.48
C GLY A 129 -4.18 3.47 2.21
N VAL A 130 -5.28 3.59 1.48
CA VAL A 130 -6.65 3.56 1.99
C VAL A 130 -7.35 2.31 1.45
N TRP A 131 -6.71 1.15 1.59
CA TRP A 131 -7.30 -0.14 1.20
C TRP A 131 -8.14 -0.66 2.36
N ARG A 132 -9.28 0.01 2.58
CA ARG A 132 -10.22 -0.30 3.63
C ARG A 132 -11.40 -1.06 3.00
N TYR A 133 -11.42 -2.36 3.22
CA TYR A 133 -12.37 -3.36 2.70
C TYR A 133 -12.07 -3.82 1.27
N ILE A 134 -11.82 -5.13 1.14
CA ILE A 134 -11.91 -5.84 -0.15
C ILE A 134 -13.29 -5.49 -0.71
N SER A 135 -13.27 -4.69 -1.75
CA SER A 135 -14.42 -4.41 -2.58
C SER A 135 -14.01 -4.76 -4.00
N LEU A 136 -14.97 -5.18 -4.83
CA LEU A 136 -14.80 -5.18 -6.28
C LEU A 136 -14.20 -3.84 -6.78
N SER A 137 -14.42 -2.75 -6.03
CA SER A 137 -13.81 -1.43 -6.25
C SER A 137 -12.27 -1.45 -6.30
N ASP A 138 -11.61 -2.27 -5.49
CA ASP A 138 -10.14 -2.38 -5.48
C ASP A 138 -9.63 -2.97 -6.79
N PHE A 139 -10.28 -4.05 -7.23
CA PHE A 139 -10.03 -4.69 -8.51
C PHE A 139 -10.26 -3.71 -9.67
N PHE A 140 -11.40 -3.02 -9.69
CA PHE A 140 -11.69 -2.05 -10.75
C PHE A 140 -10.71 -0.88 -10.76
N THR A 141 -10.22 -0.46 -9.60
CA THR A 141 -9.19 0.58 -9.51
C THR A 141 -7.88 0.10 -10.12
N MET A 142 -7.39 -1.09 -9.74
CA MET A 142 -6.17 -1.67 -10.32
C MET A 142 -6.33 -1.88 -11.83
N PHE A 143 -7.47 -2.42 -12.26
CA PHE A 143 -7.79 -2.61 -13.68
C PHE A 143 -7.72 -1.30 -14.47
N LYS A 144 -8.35 -0.23 -13.97
CA LYS A 144 -8.32 1.09 -14.63
C LYS A 144 -6.89 1.63 -14.72
N VAL A 145 -6.13 1.55 -13.64
CA VAL A 145 -4.77 2.11 -13.56
C VAL A 145 -3.78 1.35 -14.45
N VAL A 146 -3.82 0.01 -14.43
CA VAL A 146 -3.00 -0.83 -15.32
C VAL A 146 -3.39 -0.61 -16.78
N SER A 147 -4.68 -0.56 -17.08
CA SER A 147 -5.17 -0.32 -18.44
C SER A 147 -4.75 1.05 -18.96
N LEU A 148 -4.87 2.10 -18.15
CA LEU A 148 -4.42 3.44 -18.53
C LEU A 148 -2.91 3.49 -18.76
N GLY A 149 -2.12 2.83 -17.91
CA GLY A 149 -0.67 2.73 -18.08
C GLY A 149 -0.27 2.03 -19.38
N SER A 150 -0.97 0.94 -19.73
CA SER A 150 -0.74 0.22 -20.99
C SER A 150 -1.19 1.01 -22.21
N ILE A 151 -2.34 1.69 -22.16
CA ILE A 151 -2.83 2.57 -23.25
C ILE A 151 -1.82 3.69 -23.51
N LEU A 152 -1.33 4.37 -22.46
CA LEU A 152 -0.34 5.42 -22.60
C LEU A 152 1.01 4.89 -23.11
N SER A 153 1.40 3.68 -22.72
CA SER A 153 2.61 3.02 -23.24
C SER A 153 2.48 2.72 -24.73
N ILE A 154 1.34 2.19 -25.18
CA ILE A 154 1.04 1.94 -26.59
C ILE A 154 1.04 3.25 -27.38
N LEU A 155 0.38 4.29 -26.85
CA LEU A 155 0.32 5.61 -27.48
C LEU A 155 1.73 6.20 -27.65
N PHE A 156 2.56 6.14 -26.61
CA PHE A 156 3.94 6.60 -26.66
C PHE A 156 4.76 5.85 -27.73
N VAL A 157 4.65 4.53 -27.78
CA VAL A 157 5.36 3.72 -28.79
C VAL A 157 4.86 4.03 -30.21
N THR A 158 3.56 4.28 -30.36
CA THR A 158 2.96 4.69 -31.64
C THR A 158 3.50 6.02 -32.11
N LEU A 159 3.54 7.02 -31.24
CA LEU A 159 3.96 8.36 -31.62
C LEU A 159 5.48 8.45 -31.86
N THR A 160 6.27 7.71 -31.08
CA THR A 160 7.74 7.80 -31.14
C THR A 160 8.35 6.88 -32.18
N TYR A 161 7.85 5.65 -32.28
CA TYR A 161 8.43 4.60 -33.15
C TYR A 161 7.52 4.20 -34.31
N ARG A 162 6.38 4.88 -34.48
CA ARG A 162 5.38 4.63 -35.55
C ARG A 162 4.89 3.18 -35.59
N PHE A 163 5.05 2.43 -34.50
CA PHE A 163 4.80 0.99 -34.43
C PHE A 163 5.52 0.16 -35.51
N GLN A 164 6.56 0.70 -36.14
CA GLN A 164 7.37 -0.07 -37.09
C GLN A 164 8.14 -1.14 -36.31
N ASP A 165 8.04 -2.40 -36.76
CA ASP A 165 8.66 -3.58 -36.17
C ASP A 165 8.15 -4.02 -34.77
N TYR A 166 7.24 -3.27 -34.14
CA TYR A 166 6.62 -3.64 -32.87
C TYR A 166 5.39 -4.54 -33.06
N SER A 167 5.39 -5.70 -32.41
CA SER A 167 4.24 -6.62 -32.40
C SER A 167 3.16 -6.15 -31.42
N ARG A 168 1.96 -5.83 -31.92
CA ARG A 168 0.80 -5.40 -31.12
C ARG A 168 0.42 -6.41 -30.03
N ALA A 169 0.61 -7.70 -30.32
CA ALA A 169 0.33 -8.78 -29.38
C ALA A 169 1.22 -8.73 -28.13
N VAL A 170 2.46 -8.21 -28.22
CA VAL A 170 3.32 -8.05 -27.04
C VAL A 170 2.68 -7.13 -26.02
N PHE A 171 2.13 -5.99 -26.44
CA PHE A 171 1.50 -5.03 -25.53
C PHE A 171 0.22 -5.58 -24.92
N PHE A 172 -0.53 -6.39 -25.66
CA PHE A 172 -1.72 -7.07 -25.13
C PHE A 172 -1.35 -8.13 -24.08
N ILE A 173 -0.32 -8.95 -24.36
CA ILE A 173 0.18 -9.96 -23.41
C ILE A 173 0.78 -9.29 -22.17
N ASP A 174 1.57 -8.22 -22.35
CA ASP A 174 2.13 -7.42 -21.24
C ASP A 174 1.03 -6.83 -20.35
N TRP A 175 -0.01 -6.25 -20.94
CA TRP A 175 -1.15 -5.73 -20.18
C TRP A 175 -1.82 -6.82 -19.34
N LEU A 176 -2.09 -7.99 -19.95
CA LEU A 176 -2.73 -9.11 -19.26
C LEU A 176 -1.84 -9.65 -18.13
N LEU A 177 -0.56 -9.90 -18.41
CA LEU A 177 0.40 -10.39 -17.42
C LEU A 177 0.58 -9.41 -16.27
N LEU A 178 0.74 -8.12 -16.57
CA LEU A 178 0.94 -7.10 -15.56
C LEU A 178 -0.28 -6.97 -14.65
N LEU A 179 -1.49 -7.04 -15.22
CA LEU A 179 -2.74 -7.04 -14.44
C LEU A 179 -2.75 -8.20 -13.44
N PHE A 180 -2.49 -9.43 -13.89
CA PHE A 180 -2.46 -10.61 -13.03
C PHE A 180 -1.36 -10.53 -11.97
N LEU A 181 -0.16 -10.09 -12.33
CA LEU A 181 0.98 -9.98 -11.41
C LEU A 181 0.75 -8.93 -10.32
N ILE A 182 0.24 -7.75 -10.68
CA ILE A 182 -0.09 -6.70 -9.72
C ILE A 182 -1.21 -7.18 -8.80
N MET A 183 -2.30 -7.71 -9.34
CA MET A 183 -3.39 -8.22 -8.49
C MET A 183 -2.92 -9.36 -7.56
N GLY A 184 -2.17 -10.32 -8.10
CA GLY A 184 -1.65 -11.47 -7.35
C GLY A 184 -0.70 -11.05 -6.24
N SER A 185 0.22 -10.13 -6.51
CA SER A 185 1.16 -9.63 -5.48
C SER A 185 0.44 -8.93 -4.33
N ARG A 186 -0.57 -8.10 -4.64
CA ARG A 186 -1.37 -7.39 -3.63
C ARG A 186 -2.21 -8.35 -2.80
N PHE A 187 -2.81 -9.36 -3.45
CA PHE A 187 -3.55 -10.41 -2.77
C PHE A 187 -2.64 -11.25 -1.86
N MET A 188 -1.45 -11.62 -2.33
CA MET A 188 -0.46 -12.38 -1.56
C MET A 188 0.05 -11.60 -0.35
N PHE A 189 0.39 -10.31 -0.50
CA PHE A 189 0.77 -9.48 0.65
C PHE A 189 -0.34 -9.33 1.68
N ARG A 190 -1.60 -9.30 1.24
CA ARG A 190 -2.75 -9.26 2.15
C ARG A 190 -2.87 -10.57 2.92
N ILE A 191 -2.88 -11.72 2.24
CA ILE A 191 -2.94 -13.04 2.89
C ILE A 191 -1.77 -13.23 3.85
N LEU A 192 -0.54 -12.91 3.42
CA LEU A 192 0.63 -13.00 4.28
C LEU A 192 0.50 -12.07 5.48
N GLY A 193 0.00 -10.84 5.29
CA GLY A 193 -0.24 -9.91 6.39
C GLY A 193 -1.25 -10.47 7.41
N GLU A 194 -2.36 -11.04 6.94
CA GLU A 194 -3.37 -11.70 7.79
C GLU A 194 -2.79 -12.94 8.48
N PHE A 195 -2.00 -13.74 7.77
CA PHE A 195 -1.37 -14.94 8.27
C PHE A 195 -0.29 -14.65 9.31
N PHE A 196 0.55 -13.62 9.10
CA PHE A 196 1.53 -13.18 10.09
C PHE A 196 0.86 -12.63 11.36
N VAL A 197 -0.25 -11.91 11.23
CA VAL A 197 -1.05 -11.49 12.38
C VAL A 197 -1.64 -12.71 13.11
N ARG A 198 -2.13 -13.72 12.38
CA ARG A 198 -2.62 -15.00 12.96
C ARG A 198 -1.53 -15.85 13.59
N LEU A 199 -0.33 -15.90 13.01
CA LEU A 199 0.85 -16.56 13.58
C LEU A 199 1.32 -15.86 14.86
N GLN A 200 1.29 -14.52 14.87
CA GLN A 200 1.53 -13.75 16.08
C GLN A 200 0.38 -13.95 17.11
N SER A 201 -0.83 -14.30 16.64
CA SER A 201 -1.96 -14.71 17.48
C SER A 201 -1.96 -16.20 17.88
N ASN A 202 -0.94 -16.98 17.50
CA ASN A 202 -0.64 -18.26 18.14
C ASN A 202 0.08 -18.06 19.49
N ALA A 203 0.25 -16.80 19.90
CA ALA A 203 0.46 -16.46 21.30
C ALA A 203 -0.71 -17.02 22.12
N LYS A 204 -0.41 -17.90 23.08
CA LYS A 204 -1.37 -18.38 24.06
C LYS A 204 -1.95 -17.15 24.79
N GLY A 205 -3.27 -17.01 24.79
CA GLY A 205 -3.95 -15.93 25.48
C GLY A 205 -5.34 -15.60 24.92
N LYS A 206 -6.15 -14.98 25.78
CA LYS A 206 -7.52 -14.54 25.46
C LYS A 206 -7.48 -13.42 24.43
N ARG A 207 -8.19 -13.60 23.32
CA ARG A 207 -8.16 -12.66 22.18
C ARG A 207 -9.01 -11.43 22.49
N VAL A 208 -8.37 -10.26 22.52
CA VAL A 208 -9.02 -9.01 22.91
C VAL A 208 -9.11 -8.01 21.77
N LEU A 209 -10.26 -7.35 21.68
CA LEU A 209 -10.51 -6.22 20.78
C LEU A 209 -10.56 -4.93 21.61
N ILE A 210 -9.83 -3.90 21.20
CA ILE A 210 -9.73 -2.66 21.98
C ILE A 210 -10.60 -1.59 21.33
N PHE A 211 -11.62 -1.14 22.04
CA PHE A 211 -12.51 -0.07 21.61
C PHE A 211 -11.91 1.29 22.01
N GLY A 212 -11.47 2.09 21.04
CA GLY A 212 -10.74 3.34 21.22
C GLY A 212 -9.28 3.22 20.79
N ALA A 213 -8.94 3.77 19.62
CA ALA A 213 -7.58 3.85 19.09
C ALA A 213 -6.92 5.19 19.47
N GLY A 214 -7.11 5.62 20.72
CA GLY A 214 -6.53 6.82 21.31
C GLY A 214 -5.36 6.49 22.25
N ASP A 215 -4.96 7.46 23.07
CA ASP A 215 -3.82 7.30 23.99
C ASP A 215 -4.07 6.19 25.02
N ILE A 216 -5.30 6.05 25.54
CA ILE A 216 -5.67 4.99 26.49
C ILE A 216 -5.57 3.61 25.83
N GLY A 217 -6.10 3.46 24.61
CA GLY A 217 -6.00 2.22 23.86
C GLY A 217 -4.57 1.86 23.52
N GLU A 218 -3.75 2.86 23.17
CA GLU A 218 -2.32 2.65 22.95
C GLU A 218 -1.62 2.13 24.23
N MET A 219 -1.91 2.74 25.38
CA MET A 219 -1.40 2.32 26.69
C MET A 219 -1.82 0.89 27.01
N ALA A 220 -3.07 0.52 26.74
CA ALA A 220 -3.59 -0.83 26.94
C ALA A 220 -2.79 -1.87 26.14
N VAL A 221 -2.54 -1.63 24.84
CA VAL A 221 -1.71 -2.53 24.02
C VAL A 221 -0.29 -2.63 24.55
N ARG A 222 0.28 -1.50 24.99
CA ARG A 222 1.64 -1.50 25.53
C ARG A 222 1.71 -2.34 26.81
N GLU A 223 0.71 -2.26 27.67
CA GLU A 223 0.61 -3.06 28.88
C GLU A 223 0.47 -4.55 28.55
N ILE A 224 -0.45 -4.91 27.66
CA ILE A 224 -0.64 -6.31 27.19
C ILE A 224 0.65 -6.90 26.63
N LYS A 225 1.43 -6.10 25.88
CA LYS A 225 2.71 -6.56 25.32
C LYS A 225 3.82 -6.67 26.36
N ARG A 226 3.83 -5.79 27.36
CA ARG A 226 4.86 -5.76 28.41
C ARG A 226 4.62 -6.86 29.43
N ASN A 227 3.37 -7.04 29.84
CA ASN A 227 2.99 -7.97 30.89
C ASN A 227 2.35 -9.23 30.30
N LYS A 228 3.19 -10.26 30.09
CA LYS A 228 2.74 -11.55 29.54
C LYS A 228 1.81 -12.32 30.48
N ASP A 229 1.83 -12.02 31.78
CA ASP A 229 0.98 -12.69 32.77
C ASP A 229 -0.51 -12.33 32.61
N LEU A 230 -0.80 -11.22 31.91
CA LEU A 230 -2.18 -10.86 31.54
C LEU A 230 -2.82 -11.87 30.59
N ASN A 231 -2.01 -12.70 29.91
CA ASN A 231 -2.47 -13.74 28.98
C ASN A 231 -3.48 -13.19 27.95
N TYR A 232 -3.23 -11.98 27.43
CA TYR A 232 -4.05 -11.32 26.42
C TYR A 232 -3.34 -11.21 25.09
N VAL A 233 -4.10 -11.31 24.00
CA VAL A 233 -3.63 -11.06 22.64
C VAL A 233 -4.46 -9.94 22.04
N ALA A 234 -3.88 -8.74 21.92
CA ALA A 234 -4.53 -7.62 21.27
C ALA A 234 -4.64 -7.86 19.76
N VAL A 235 -5.84 -8.20 19.30
CA VAL A 235 -6.12 -8.56 17.90
C VAL A 235 -6.29 -7.32 17.02
N GLY A 236 -6.93 -6.29 17.55
CA GLY A 236 -7.23 -5.08 16.79
C GLY A 236 -7.84 -3.97 17.62
N PHE A 237 -7.91 -2.79 17.02
CA PHE A 237 -8.64 -1.65 17.53
C PHE A 237 -9.94 -1.42 16.77
N ILE A 238 -10.90 -0.81 17.44
CA ILE A 238 -12.08 -0.17 16.84
C ILE A 238 -12.02 1.31 17.18
N ASP A 239 -12.22 2.18 16.19
CA ASP A 239 -12.29 3.63 16.40
C ASP A 239 -13.19 4.23 15.33
N ASP A 240 -14.03 5.18 15.73
CA ASP A 240 -14.98 5.81 14.81
C ASP A 240 -14.33 6.89 13.95
N ASP A 241 -13.11 7.34 14.28
CA ASP A 241 -12.37 8.28 13.43
C ASP A 241 -11.99 7.58 12.11
N PRO A 242 -12.60 7.99 10.98
CA PRO A 242 -12.34 7.37 9.69
C PRO A 242 -10.91 7.61 9.21
N ARG A 243 -10.09 8.43 9.87
CA ARG A 243 -8.67 8.59 9.54
C ARG A 243 -7.80 7.50 10.18
N LYS A 244 -8.26 6.87 11.25
CA LYS A 244 -7.47 5.87 12.00
C LYS A 244 -7.69 4.45 11.50
N ILE A 245 -8.87 4.13 10.96
CA ILE A 245 -9.17 2.77 10.51
C ILE A 245 -8.19 2.33 9.39
N GLY A 246 -7.65 1.12 9.47
CA GLY A 246 -6.60 0.61 8.58
C GLY A 246 -5.17 1.03 8.95
N SER A 247 -4.99 1.97 9.87
CA SER A 247 -3.68 2.26 10.46
C SER A 247 -3.28 1.17 11.47
N LYS A 248 -2.01 1.18 11.90
CA LYS A 248 -1.52 0.33 12.98
C LYS A 248 -1.02 1.19 14.13
N ILE A 249 -1.41 0.84 15.36
CA ILE A 249 -0.96 1.47 16.60
C ILE A 249 -0.17 0.42 17.39
N ASN A 250 1.11 0.70 17.66
CA ASN A 250 2.03 -0.28 18.25
C ASN A 250 1.98 -1.64 17.55
N GLY A 251 1.82 -1.67 16.22
CA GLY A 251 1.75 -2.89 15.40
C GLY A 251 0.39 -3.60 15.38
N VAL A 252 -0.59 -3.15 16.16
CA VAL A 252 -1.97 -3.69 16.19
C VAL A 252 -2.84 -2.87 15.23
N PRO A 253 -3.57 -3.49 14.28
CA PRO A 253 -4.37 -2.77 13.28
C PRO A 253 -5.66 -2.20 13.85
N VAL A 254 -6.12 -1.07 13.30
CA VAL A 254 -7.49 -0.56 13.51
C VAL A 254 -8.41 -1.20 12.47
N LEU A 255 -9.28 -2.10 12.89
CA LEU A 255 -10.04 -3.00 12.01
C LEU A 255 -11.32 -2.38 11.42
N GLY A 256 -11.87 -1.37 12.08
CA GLY A 256 -13.13 -0.76 11.67
C GLY A 256 -13.67 0.26 12.66
N SER A 257 -14.85 0.80 12.35
CA SER A 257 -15.69 1.57 13.28
C SER A 257 -16.63 0.63 14.06
N ARG A 258 -17.38 1.20 15.02
CA ARG A 258 -18.32 0.45 15.86
C ARG A 258 -19.32 -0.43 15.08
N ASN A 259 -19.73 0.02 13.88
CA ASN A 259 -20.71 -0.68 13.04
C ASN A 259 -20.25 -2.05 12.54
N LYS A 260 -18.95 -2.37 12.64
CA LYS A 260 -18.38 -3.64 12.16
C LYS A 260 -17.96 -4.58 13.28
N ILE A 261 -18.20 -4.22 14.55
CA ILE A 261 -17.80 -5.02 15.71
C ILE A 261 -18.29 -6.46 15.60
N GLY A 262 -19.57 -6.71 15.30
CA GLY A 262 -20.11 -8.06 15.22
C GLY A 262 -19.50 -8.95 14.13
N ALA A 263 -19.12 -8.38 12.97
CA ALA A 263 -18.38 -9.12 11.94
C ALA A 263 -16.95 -9.43 12.42
N ILE A 264 -16.29 -8.44 13.03
CA ILE A 264 -14.92 -8.55 13.52
C ILE A 264 -14.81 -9.58 14.65
N ILE A 265 -15.78 -9.64 15.56
CA ILE A 265 -15.82 -10.64 16.64
C ILE A 265 -15.80 -12.05 16.05
N ARG A 266 -16.64 -12.32 15.05
CA ARG A 266 -16.75 -13.64 14.41
C ARG A 266 -15.50 -14.02 13.61
N GLU A 267 -15.07 -13.14 12.72
CA GLU A 267 -13.93 -13.38 11.82
C GLU A 267 -12.61 -13.57 12.58
N ASN A 268 -12.49 -12.94 13.75
CA ASN A 268 -11.27 -12.91 14.52
C ASN A 268 -11.39 -13.59 15.89
N SER A 269 -12.43 -14.40 16.12
CA SER A 269 -12.65 -15.18 17.35
C SER A 269 -12.34 -14.37 18.62
N ILE A 270 -12.91 -13.17 18.72
CA ILE A 270 -12.69 -12.28 19.86
C ILE A 270 -13.43 -12.82 21.08
N GLU A 271 -12.79 -12.80 22.24
CA GLU A 271 -13.34 -13.32 23.51
C GLU A 271 -13.63 -12.21 24.53
N GLU A 272 -12.96 -11.06 24.39
CA GLU A 272 -13.17 -9.91 25.27
C GLU A 272 -13.01 -8.57 24.54
N ILE A 273 -13.86 -7.60 24.86
CA ILE A 273 -13.70 -6.20 24.43
C ILE A 273 -13.13 -5.36 25.57
N ILE A 274 -12.01 -4.68 25.32
CA ILE A 274 -11.43 -3.70 26.24
C ILE A 274 -11.86 -2.31 25.79
N ILE A 275 -12.67 -1.62 26.58
CA ILE A 275 -13.17 -0.28 26.32
C ILE A 275 -12.14 0.72 26.86
N ALA A 276 -11.48 1.43 25.94
CA ALA A 276 -10.36 2.31 26.17
C ALA A 276 -10.63 3.72 25.60
N ILE A 277 -11.77 4.30 26.00
CA ILE A 277 -12.21 5.66 25.64
C ILE A 277 -12.54 6.43 26.92
N SER A 278 -12.00 7.65 27.05
CA SER A 278 -12.40 8.62 28.07
C SER A 278 -13.72 9.27 27.68
N GLY A 279 -14.60 9.47 28.67
CA GLY A 279 -15.84 10.23 28.46
C GLY A 279 -16.82 9.59 27.48
N ILE A 280 -16.79 8.25 27.33
CA ILE A 280 -17.84 7.54 26.59
C ILE A 280 -19.20 7.82 27.23
N ASN A 281 -20.18 8.23 26.42
CA ASN A 281 -21.54 8.46 26.91
C ASN A 281 -22.24 7.13 27.25
N SER A 282 -23.32 7.20 28.02
CA SER A 282 -24.05 6.01 28.48
C SER A 282 -24.65 5.21 27.33
N ASP A 283 -25.13 5.88 26.28
CA ASP A 283 -25.76 5.24 25.13
C ASP A 283 -24.76 4.43 24.31
N ASP A 284 -23.60 5.01 23.95
CA ASP A 284 -22.53 4.32 23.24
C ASP A 284 -21.98 3.13 24.05
N LEU A 285 -21.88 3.28 25.37
CA LEU A 285 -21.45 2.20 26.25
C LEU A 285 -22.47 1.05 26.24
N ASN A 286 -23.76 1.38 26.33
CA ASN A 286 -24.84 0.40 26.28
C ASN A 286 -24.90 -0.32 24.93
N ASP A 287 -24.65 0.37 23.82
CA ASP A 287 -24.58 -0.23 22.49
C ASP A 287 -23.47 -1.29 22.42
N ILE A 288 -22.26 -0.95 22.90
CA ILE A 288 -21.13 -1.88 22.92
C ILE A 288 -21.43 -3.08 23.83
N ILE A 289 -22.02 -2.84 25.00
CA ILE A 289 -22.43 -3.92 25.92
C ILE A 289 -23.51 -4.79 25.27
N GLY A 290 -24.44 -4.21 24.52
CA GLY A 290 -25.45 -4.92 23.75
C GLY A 290 -24.82 -5.90 22.76
N VAL A 291 -23.84 -5.43 21.99
CA VAL A 291 -23.07 -6.28 21.08
C VAL A 291 -22.30 -7.36 21.85
N CYS A 292 -21.70 -7.04 23.00
CA CYS A 292 -21.01 -8.05 23.81
C CYS A 292 -21.95 -9.16 24.27
N LYS A 293 -23.18 -8.82 24.68
CA LYS A 293 -24.22 -9.78 25.07
C LYS A 293 -24.69 -10.62 23.90
N GLU A 294 -24.92 -10.01 22.74
CA GLU A 294 -25.36 -10.71 21.51
C GLU A 294 -24.37 -11.81 21.11
N PHE A 295 -23.06 -11.53 21.20
CA PHE A 295 -22.00 -12.46 20.83
C PHE A 295 -21.48 -13.31 22.01
N ASN A 296 -22.09 -13.17 23.20
CA ASN A 296 -21.68 -13.85 24.44
C ASN A 296 -20.18 -13.69 24.77
N ILE A 297 -19.66 -12.47 24.61
CA ILE A 297 -18.28 -12.12 24.93
C ILE A 297 -18.20 -11.19 26.15
N SER A 298 -17.11 -11.31 26.89
CA SER A 298 -16.85 -10.44 28.05
C SER A 298 -16.42 -9.04 27.63
N TYR A 299 -16.55 -8.06 28.52
CA TYR A 299 -16.00 -6.72 28.33
C TYR A 299 -15.33 -6.21 29.60
N LYS A 300 -14.31 -5.35 29.43
CA LYS A 300 -13.64 -4.62 30.51
C LYS A 300 -13.49 -3.16 30.13
N LYS A 301 -13.87 -2.25 31.02
CA LYS A 301 -13.62 -0.81 30.84
C LYS A 301 -12.33 -0.43 31.56
N ILE A 302 -11.41 0.22 30.85
CA ILE A 302 -10.25 0.85 31.49
C ILE A 302 -10.75 2.14 32.13
N LYS A 303 -10.54 2.28 33.44
CA LYS A 303 -10.80 3.53 34.14
C LYS A 303 -9.70 4.52 33.79
N GLY A 304 -10.08 5.68 33.26
CA GLY A 304 -9.17 6.82 33.09
C GLY A 304 -8.79 7.40 34.45
N ILE A 305 -7.65 8.08 34.51
CA ILE A 305 -7.23 8.84 35.71
C ILE A 305 -8.19 10.02 35.98
N LEU A 306 -8.96 10.44 34.96
CA LEU A 306 -9.91 11.55 35.02
C LEU A 306 -11.37 11.08 35.13
N ASP A 307 -11.61 9.77 35.28
CA ASP A 307 -12.96 9.22 35.46
C ASP A 307 -13.26 9.20 36.96
N ASP A 308 -13.72 10.34 37.50
CA ASP A 308 -14.35 10.43 38.83
C ASP A 308 -15.76 9.83 38.83
#